data_AF-A0A3Q9G5Z5-F1
#
_entry.id   AF-A0A3Q9G5Z5-F1
#
_cell.length_a   1.000
_cell.length_b   1.000
_cell.length_c   1.000
_cell.angle_alpha   90.00
_cell.angle_beta   90.00
_cell.angle_gamma   90.00
#
_symmetry.space_group_name_H-M   'P 1'
#
loop_
_entity.id
_entity.type
_entity.pdbx_description
1 polymer ?
#
loop_
_entity_poly.entity_id
_entity_poly.type
_entity_poly.pdbx_seq_one_letter_code
_entity_poly.pdbx_strand_id
1 'polypeptide(L)'
;MSFFGELGNPHFRSFEGDIPDNREESIDVEGEGREVVPDATILYTAASFTDRGQVLVEPTGPVLGKAEDAPIDVVGITEGSRVLQINPQETGAEIVVIDIHHTTAQGEEREIAGTASITVGDDGVPTLGSSEPVEQLSTSIAIRGAGAQVAADDHIYLQYSLYEAETGELIDTTWPASPILLDLEGTMEGLQTGIAEAPVGSRLLIQIPAHQAQGTDDLIAIVDILAVHEDEDVDDDMESEPTSTSEPTELSSTEGE
;
A
#
# COMPACT_ATOMS: atom_id res chain seq x y z
N MET A 1 -19.68 19.28 1.98
CA MET A 1 -18.57 19.09 2.94
C MET A 1 -17.56 18.22 2.20
N SER A 2 -16.29 18.64 2.08
CA SER A 2 -15.29 17.95 1.25
C SER A 2 -13.94 17.91 1.98
N PHE A 3 -13.19 16.80 1.81
CA PHE A 3 -12.18 16.30 2.73
C PHE A 3 -10.96 15.84 1.94
N PHE A 4 -9.72 16.07 2.39
CA PHE A 4 -8.55 15.41 1.79
C PHE A 4 -7.37 15.32 2.78
N GLY A 5 -7.10 14.12 3.30
CA GLY A 5 -5.74 13.58 3.37
C GLY A 5 -5.52 12.68 2.16
N GLU A 6 -4.28 12.46 1.72
CA GLU A 6 -4.02 11.48 0.65
C GLU A 6 -4.60 10.10 1.06
N LEU A 7 -5.09 9.32 0.09
CA LEU A 7 -5.56 7.95 0.34
C LEU A 7 -4.45 7.15 1.03
N GLY A 8 -4.78 6.39 2.08
CA GLY A 8 -3.81 5.62 2.84
C GLY A 8 -3.11 6.38 3.97
N ASN A 9 -3.35 7.68 4.14
CA ASN A 9 -2.90 8.43 5.31
C ASN A 9 -4.10 9.14 5.98
N PRO A 10 -4.84 8.44 6.86
CA PRO A 10 -6.07 8.97 7.43
C PRO A 10 -5.75 10.03 8.50
N HIS A 11 -5.47 11.24 8.05
CA HIS A 11 -5.37 12.40 8.91
C HIS A 11 -6.73 13.06 9.10
N PHE A 12 -7.12 13.25 10.37
CA PHE A 12 -8.33 13.98 10.73
C PHE A 12 -8.12 15.49 10.51
N ARG A 13 -8.97 16.13 9.71
CA ARG A 13 -9.22 17.57 9.81
C ARG A 13 -10.71 17.86 9.93
N SER A 14 -11.01 18.80 10.84
CA SER A 14 -12.31 19.15 11.40
C SER A 14 -13.47 19.25 10.41
N PHE A 15 -14.64 18.81 10.85
CA PHE A 15 -15.93 18.92 10.15
C PHE A 15 -16.96 19.73 10.97
N GLU A 16 -17.96 20.29 10.28
CA GLU A 16 -19.12 21.02 10.79
C GLU A 16 -20.39 20.35 10.25
N GLY A 17 -21.26 19.88 11.15
CA GLY A 17 -22.52 19.22 10.84
C GLY A 17 -23.16 18.69 12.12
N ASP A 18 -24.47 18.44 12.10
CA ASP A 18 -25.16 17.79 13.20
C ASP A 18 -24.94 16.27 13.13
N ILE A 19 -24.84 15.63 14.29
CA ILE A 19 -24.78 14.17 14.39
C ILE A 19 -26.14 13.61 13.94
N PRO A 20 -26.19 12.66 13.00
CA PRO A 20 -27.44 12.08 12.54
C PRO A 20 -28.14 11.29 13.66
N ASP A 21 -29.46 11.15 13.57
CA ASP A 21 -30.25 10.38 14.54
C ASP A 21 -30.05 8.86 14.40
N ASN A 22 -29.60 8.39 13.22
CA ASN A 22 -29.36 6.99 12.91
C ASN A 22 -27.97 6.82 12.30
N ARG A 23 -27.50 5.57 12.23
CA ARG A 23 -26.28 5.24 11.49
C ARG A 23 -26.39 5.73 10.05
N GLU A 24 -25.38 6.46 9.60
CA GLU A 24 -25.29 7.02 8.26
C GLU A 24 -23.95 6.64 7.64
N GLU A 25 -23.97 6.31 6.35
CA GLU A 25 -22.79 6.02 5.55
C GLU A 25 -22.72 6.99 4.38
N SER A 26 -21.52 7.44 4.05
CA SER A 26 -21.27 8.34 2.94
C SER A 26 -19.92 8.05 2.28
N ILE A 27 -19.87 8.18 0.96
CA ILE A 27 -18.63 8.17 0.19
C ILE A 27 -18.10 9.60 0.17
N ASP A 28 -16.94 9.81 0.76
CA ASP A 28 -16.23 11.09 0.76
C ASP A 28 -15.44 11.26 -0.55
N VAL A 29 -14.65 10.24 -0.87
CA VAL A 29 -13.92 10.17 -2.14
C VAL A 29 -14.47 9.00 -2.92
N GLU A 30 -14.96 9.26 -4.13
CA GLU A 30 -15.40 8.22 -5.06
C GLU A 30 -14.20 7.68 -5.83
N GLY A 31 -13.96 6.38 -5.71
CA GLY A 31 -12.91 5.67 -6.44
C GLY A 31 -13.34 5.29 -7.85
N GLU A 32 -12.37 5.12 -8.74
CA GLU A 32 -12.60 4.71 -10.14
C GLU A 32 -12.14 3.26 -10.39
N GLY A 33 -11.72 2.54 -9.35
CA GLY A 33 -11.24 1.18 -9.45
C GLY A 33 -12.35 0.13 -9.51
N ARG A 34 -11.99 -1.12 -9.22
CA ARG A 34 -12.94 -2.23 -9.30
C ARG A 34 -14.03 -2.09 -8.25
N GLU A 35 -15.26 -2.43 -8.62
CA GLU A 35 -16.36 -2.55 -7.65
C GLU A 35 -16.10 -3.75 -6.73
N VAL A 36 -16.19 -3.54 -5.42
CA VAL A 36 -16.10 -4.59 -4.42
C VAL A 36 -17.34 -5.47 -4.50
N VAL A 37 -17.14 -6.76 -4.76
CA VAL A 37 -18.22 -7.76 -4.82
C VAL A 37 -18.28 -8.58 -3.51
N PRO A 38 -19.39 -9.29 -3.22
CA PRO A 38 -19.45 -10.20 -2.09
C PRO A 38 -18.30 -11.22 -2.10
N ASP A 39 -17.79 -11.55 -0.91
CA ASP A 39 -16.67 -12.50 -0.67
C ASP A 39 -15.30 -12.10 -1.28
N ALA A 40 -15.22 -10.92 -1.90
CA ALA A 40 -13.97 -10.38 -2.44
C ALA A 40 -12.93 -10.23 -1.34
N THR A 41 -11.67 -10.52 -1.67
CA THR A 41 -10.54 -10.07 -0.87
C THR A 41 -10.24 -8.62 -1.26
N ILE A 42 -10.21 -7.72 -0.29
CA ILE A 42 -9.94 -6.30 -0.46
C ILE A 42 -8.67 -5.91 0.29
N LEU A 43 -8.01 -4.86 -0.21
CA LEU A 43 -6.92 -4.19 0.50
C LEU A 43 -7.49 -2.87 1.04
N TYR A 44 -7.35 -2.60 2.33
CA TYR A 44 -7.92 -1.38 2.93
C TYR A 44 -7.12 -0.88 4.13
N THR A 45 -7.27 0.39 4.46
CA THR A 45 -6.87 0.96 5.75
C THR A 45 -8.13 1.45 6.46
N ALA A 46 -8.24 1.24 7.77
CA ALA A 46 -9.37 1.75 8.54
C ALA A 46 -8.91 2.42 9.84
N ALA A 47 -9.64 3.44 10.26
CA ALA A 47 -9.48 4.11 11.55
C ALA A 47 -10.84 4.53 12.09
N SER A 48 -10.96 4.73 13.41
CA SER A 48 -12.16 5.30 13.99
C SER A 48 -11.88 6.42 14.97
N PHE A 49 -12.80 7.37 15.06
CA PHE A 49 -12.68 8.61 15.80
C PHE A 49 -13.97 8.92 16.55
N THR A 50 -13.90 9.72 17.61
CA THR A 50 -15.07 10.36 18.20
C THR A 50 -15.54 11.54 17.36
N ASP A 51 -16.75 12.02 17.62
CA ASP A 51 -17.29 13.31 17.13
C ASP A 51 -16.42 14.54 17.46
N ARG A 52 -15.45 14.40 18.38
CA ARG A 52 -14.49 15.44 18.75
C ARG A 52 -13.10 15.24 18.11
N GLY A 53 -12.96 14.26 17.22
CA GLY A 53 -11.70 13.94 16.55
C GLY A 53 -10.67 13.20 17.41
N GLN A 54 -11.05 12.73 18.61
CA GLN A 54 -10.19 11.82 19.37
C GLN A 54 -10.16 10.45 18.69
N VAL A 55 -8.97 9.91 18.44
CA VAL A 55 -8.78 8.57 17.87
C VAL A 55 -9.30 7.51 18.84
N LEU A 56 -10.10 6.58 18.32
CA LEU A 56 -10.61 5.39 19.00
C LEU A 56 -9.87 4.13 18.54
N VAL A 57 -9.64 4.03 17.22
CA VAL A 57 -8.83 2.98 16.58
C VAL A 57 -7.82 3.67 15.66
N GLU A 58 -6.53 3.42 15.90
CA GLU A 58 -5.44 3.92 15.07
C GLU A 58 -5.43 3.23 13.70
N PRO A 59 -5.02 3.92 12.63
CA PRO A 59 -4.78 3.27 11.35
C PRO A 59 -3.56 2.34 11.43
N THR A 60 -3.76 1.04 11.22
CA THR A 60 -2.70 0.01 11.34
C THR A 60 -2.07 -0.37 9.99
N GLY A 61 -1.82 0.61 9.12
CA GLY A 61 -1.38 0.36 7.74
C GLY A 61 -2.38 -0.43 6.89
N PRO A 62 -2.07 -0.70 5.62
CA PRO A 62 -2.92 -1.49 4.74
C PRO A 62 -3.06 -2.94 5.20
N VAL A 63 -4.29 -3.46 5.15
CA VAL A 63 -4.65 -4.83 5.52
C VAL A 63 -5.36 -5.51 4.36
N LEU A 64 -4.98 -6.76 4.10
CA LEU A 64 -5.65 -7.63 3.13
C LEU A 64 -6.63 -8.56 3.86
N GLY A 65 -7.93 -8.44 3.55
CA GLY A 65 -8.98 -9.19 4.24
C GLY A 65 -10.22 -9.41 3.37
N LYS A 66 -11.20 -10.17 3.87
CA LYS A 66 -12.47 -10.31 3.17
C LYS A 66 -13.31 -9.05 3.32
N ALA A 67 -14.08 -8.71 2.29
CA ALA A 67 -14.99 -7.57 2.33
C ALA A 67 -16.01 -7.67 3.48
N GLU A 68 -16.44 -8.88 3.85
CA GLU A 68 -17.34 -9.11 4.99
C GLU A 68 -16.68 -8.88 6.37
N ASP A 69 -15.35 -8.92 6.43
CA ASP A 69 -14.58 -8.67 7.66
C ASP A 69 -14.25 -7.17 7.83
N ALA A 70 -14.56 -6.33 6.84
CA ALA A 70 -14.36 -4.90 6.92
C ALA A 70 -15.22 -4.27 8.04
N PRO A 71 -14.74 -3.20 8.70
CA PRO A 71 -15.47 -2.57 9.80
C PRO A 71 -16.79 -1.89 9.37
N ILE A 72 -16.99 -1.70 8.06
CA ILE A 72 -18.23 -1.17 7.46
C ILE A 72 -18.58 -2.01 6.23
N ASP A 73 -19.83 -1.97 5.78
CA ASP A 73 -20.24 -2.64 4.53
C ASP A 73 -19.66 -1.88 3.34
N VAL A 74 -18.82 -2.55 2.55
CA VAL A 74 -18.14 -1.96 1.39
C VAL A 74 -18.56 -2.59 0.07
N VAL A 75 -19.53 -3.51 0.09
CA VAL A 75 -20.00 -4.16 -1.14
C VAL A 75 -20.68 -3.14 -2.05
N GLY A 76 -20.30 -3.12 -3.33
CA GLY A 76 -20.77 -2.17 -4.32
C GLY A 76 -19.99 -0.84 -4.33
N ILE A 77 -19.03 -0.65 -3.43
CA ILE A 77 -18.13 0.51 -3.43
C ILE A 77 -16.91 0.21 -4.30
N THR A 78 -16.41 1.19 -5.02
CA THR A 78 -15.24 1.05 -5.89
C THR A 78 -13.92 1.21 -5.13
N GLU A 79 -12.90 0.45 -5.53
CA GLU A 79 -11.52 0.68 -5.12
C GLU A 79 -11.07 2.12 -5.43
N GLY A 80 -10.24 2.67 -4.55
CA GLY A 80 -9.87 4.09 -4.53
C GLY A 80 -10.85 4.96 -3.73
N SER A 81 -11.94 4.40 -3.21
CA SER A 81 -12.91 5.15 -2.41
C SER A 81 -12.47 5.34 -0.97
N ARG A 82 -12.84 6.49 -0.41
CA ARG A 82 -12.87 6.74 1.03
C ARG A 82 -14.31 6.79 1.50
N VAL A 83 -14.65 5.97 2.48
CA VAL A 83 -16.01 5.81 2.99
C VAL A 83 -16.02 6.13 4.47
N LEU A 84 -17.05 6.88 4.89
CA LEU A 84 -17.27 7.24 6.28
C LEU A 84 -18.59 6.64 6.76
N GLN A 85 -18.55 6.03 7.93
CA GLN A 85 -19.74 5.61 8.66
C GLN A 85 -19.81 6.34 10.00
N ILE A 86 -20.89 7.08 10.21
CA ILE A 86 -21.19 7.75 11.48
C ILE A 86 -22.13 6.86 12.28
N ASN A 87 -21.70 6.47 13.48
CA ASN A 87 -22.43 5.68 14.46
C ASN A 87 -22.81 6.57 15.64
N PRO A 88 -24.04 7.11 15.70
CA PRO A 88 -24.51 7.92 16.83
C PRO A 88 -24.52 7.12 18.13
N GLN A 89 -24.16 7.76 19.24
CA GLN A 89 -24.12 7.18 20.57
C GLN A 89 -24.96 8.00 21.56
N GLU A 90 -25.18 7.50 22.78
CA GLU A 90 -25.87 8.27 23.84
C GLU A 90 -25.21 9.64 24.09
N THR A 91 -23.90 9.73 23.88
CA THR A 91 -23.13 10.99 23.94
C THR A 91 -22.17 11.07 22.77
N GLY A 92 -22.52 11.86 21.76
CA GLY A 92 -21.69 12.07 20.57
C GLY A 92 -21.88 10.98 19.51
N ALA A 93 -20.80 10.67 18.79
CA ALA A 93 -20.77 9.64 17.76
C ALA A 93 -19.37 9.02 17.64
N GLU A 94 -19.32 7.80 17.12
CA GLU A 94 -18.11 7.22 16.52
C GLU A 94 -18.17 7.44 15.00
N ILE A 95 -17.03 7.77 14.40
CA ILE A 95 -16.85 7.95 12.97
C ILE A 95 -15.81 6.94 12.53
N VAL A 96 -16.22 5.97 11.73
CA VAL A 96 -15.32 4.99 11.10
C VAL A 96 -14.98 5.50 9.71
N VAL A 97 -13.70 5.51 9.38
CA VAL A 97 -13.18 5.86 8.05
C VAL A 97 -12.47 4.64 7.49
N ILE A 98 -12.81 4.25 6.27
CA ILE A 98 -12.10 3.22 5.52
C ILE A 98 -11.66 3.78 4.17
N ASP A 99 -10.40 3.53 3.81
CA ASP A 99 -9.90 3.71 2.44
C ASP A 99 -9.80 2.34 1.80
N ILE A 100 -10.51 2.14 0.69
CA ILE A 100 -10.44 0.92 -0.10
C ILE A 100 -9.32 1.11 -1.12
N HIS A 101 -8.24 0.36 -0.99
CA HIS A 101 -7.07 0.47 -1.88
C HIS A 101 -7.29 -0.29 -3.18
N HIS A 102 -6.61 0.16 -4.22
CA HIS A 102 -6.58 -0.55 -5.50
C HIS A 102 -5.86 -1.88 -5.37
N THR A 103 -6.40 -2.90 -6.01
CA THR A 103 -5.76 -4.23 -6.07
C THR A 103 -5.21 -4.55 -7.46
N THR A 104 -4.99 -3.50 -8.26
CA THR A 104 -4.26 -3.45 -9.53
C THR A 104 -3.33 -2.24 -9.53
N ALA A 105 -2.27 -2.26 -10.32
CA ALA A 105 -1.39 -1.10 -10.49
C ALA A 105 -2.17 0.15 -10.96
N GLN A 106 -1.80 1.31 -10.40
CA GLN A 106 -2.39 2.61 -10.68
C GLN A 106 -1.29 3.64 -10.91
N GLY A 107 -1.36 4.38 -12.00
CA GLY A 107 -0.40 5.44 -12.27
C GLY A 107 -0.26 5.79 -13.75
N GLU A 108 0.88 6.37 -14.08
CA GLU A 108 1.16 6.83 -15.44
C GLU A 108 1.71 5.68 -16.29
N GLU A 109 1.08 5.39 -17.42
CA GLU A 109 1.58 4.43 -18.41
C GLU A 109 2.96 4.85 -18.96
N ARG A 110 3.82 3.86 -19.18
CA ARG A 110 5.18 4.03 -19.67
C ARG A 110 5.48 2.99 -20.74
N GLU A 111 6.23 3.41 -21.76
CA GLU A 111 6.72 2.48 -22.77
C GLU A 111 7.80 1.57 -22.17
N ILE A 112 7.64 0.26 -22.40
CA ILE A 112 8.67 -0.74 -22.09
C ILE A 112 9.73 -0.65 -23.19
N ALA A 113 10.99 -0.47 -22.77
CA ALA A 113 12.10 -0.44 -23.71
C ALA A 113 12.40 -1.86 -24.24
N GLY A 114 12.78 -1.97 -25.50
CA GLY A 114 13.12 -3.25 -26.12
C GLY A 114 11.95 -3.85 -26.89
N THR A 115 11.88 -5.18 -26.87
CA THR A 115 10.86 -5.99 -27.57
C THR A 115 9.95 -6.75 -26.63
N ALA A 116 10.28 -6.83 -25.34
CA ALA A 116 9.40 -7.33 -24.30
C ALA A 116 8.16 -6.43 -24.19
N SER A 117 7.01 -7.03 -23.93
CA SER A 117 5.76 -6.29 -23.81
C SER A 117 4.77 -6.95 -22.85
N ILE A 118 3.88 -6.13 -22.29
CA ILE A 118 2.75 -6.57 -21.48
C ILE A 118 1.48 -6.34 -22.30
N THR A 119 0.57 -7.32 -22.27
CA THR A 119 -0.79 -7.16 -22.77
C THR A 119 -1.76 -7.21 -21.61
N VAL A 120 -2.71 -6.29 -21.55
CA VAL A 120 -3.76 -6.29 -20.52
C VAL A 120 -5.05 -6.85 -21.12
N GLY A 121 -5.59 -7.89 -20.50
CA GLY A 121 -6.87 -8.48 -20.91
C GLY A 121 -8.06 -7.58 -20.59
N ASP A 122 -9.24 -7.91 -21.12
CA ASP A 122 -10.49 -7.19 -20.83
C ASP A 122 -10.88 -7.26 -19.33
N ASP A 123 -10.33 -8.24 -18.61
CA ASP A 123 -10.47 -8.44 -17.16
C ASP A 123 -9.46 -7.62 -16.34
N GLY A 124 -8.62 -6.82 -16.99
CA GLY A 124 -7.60 -5.99 -16.36
C GLY A 124 -6.33 -6.76 -15.95
N VAL A 125 -6.24 -8.07 -16.26
CA VAL A 125 -5.11 -8.90 -15.90
C VAL A 125 -3.95 -8.64 -16.87
N PRO A 126 -2.76 -8.24 -16.36
CA PRO A 126 -1.57 -8.11 -17.20
C PRO A 126 -0.99 -9.49 -17.52
N THR A 127 -0.59 -9.68 -18.77
CA THR A 127 0.02 -10.91 -19.27
C THR A 127 1.23 -10.61 -20.13
N LEU A 128 2.15 -11.57 -20.24
CA LEU A 128 3.30 -11.44 -21.12
C LEU A 128 2.84 -11.42 -22.59
N GLY A 129 3.09 -10.31 -23.28
CA GLY A 129 2.81 -10.18 -24.72
C GLY A 129 3.92 -10.80 -25.57
N SER A 130 5.17 -10.44 -25.26
CA SER A 130 6.37 -10.96 -25.91
C SER A 130 7.53 -10.99 -24.92
N SER A 131 8.41 -11.98 -25.07
CA SER A 131 9.68 -12.07 -24.35
C SER A 131 10.86 -11.72 -25.25
N GLU A 132 11.99 -11.43 -24.61
CA GLU A 132 13.31 -11.35 -25.23
C GLU A 132 14.33 -12.09 -24.36
N PRO A 133 15.47 -12.53 -24.93
CA PRO A 133 16.50 -13.24 -24.17
C PRO A 133 16.95 -12.46 -22.94
N VAL A 134 17.04 -13.16 -21.80
CA VAL A 134 17.42 -12.57 -20.52
C VAL A 134 18.94 -12.70 -20.36
N GLU A 135 19.69 -11.66 -20.72
CA GLU A 135 21.15 -11.67 -20.56
C GLU A 135 21.59 -11.24 -19.15
N GLN A 136 20.81 -10.36 -18.52
CA GLN A 136 21.05 -9.78 -17.21
C GLN A 136 19.73 -9.37 -16.57
N LEU A 137 19.75 -9.12 -15.26
CA LEU A 137 18.61 -8.52 -14.58
C LEU A 137 18.25 -7.18 -15.23
N SER A 138 16.97 -7.01 -15.54
CA SER A 138 16.40 -5.75 -16.01
C SER A 138 15.01 -5.55 -15.43
N THR A 139 14.68 -4.31 -15.12
CA THR A 139 13.33 -3.89 -14.70
C THR A 139 12.85 -2.79 -15.64
N SER A 140 11.66 -3.00 -16.20
CA SER A 140 10.91 -1.97 -16.92
C SER A 140 9.65 -1.61 -16.15
N ILE A 141 9.43 -0.33 -15.90
CA ILE A 141 8.20 0.18 -15.31
C ILE A 141 7.21 0.41 -16.45
N ALA A 142 6.15 -0.40 -16.51
CA ALA A 142 5.07 -0.26 -17.50
C ALA A 142 3.97 0.70 -17.04
N ILE A 143 3.73 0.75 -15.73
CA ILE A 143 2.91 1.77 -15.07
C ILE A 143 3.73 2.31 -13.92
N ARG A 144 3.93 3.63 -13.87
CA ARG A 144 4.63 4.28 -12.77
C ARG A 144 3.63 4.74 -11.73
N GLY A 145 3.65 4.07 -10.58
CA GLY A 145 2.89 4.44 -9.40
C GLY A 145 3.33 5.77 -8.80
N ALA A 146 2.49 6.30 -7.90
CA ALA A 146 2.71 7.57 -7.21
C ALA A 146 2.87 7.41 -5.68
N GLY A 147 2.80 6.18 -5.16
CA GLY A 147 2.91 5.91 -3.74
C GLY A 147 4.36 5.90 -3.23
N ALA A 148 4.52 5.49 -1.97
CA ALA A 148 5.82 5.38 -1.31
C ALA A 148 6.78 4.47 -2.08
N GLN A 149 8.07 4.76 -1.94
CA GLN A 149 9.12 3.95 -2.55
C GLN A 149 9.33 2.67 -1.73
N VAL A 150 9.36 1.52 -2.41
CA VAL A 150 9.60 0.23 -1.77
C VAL A 150 11.08 0.07 -1.42
N ALA A 151 11.38 -0.31 -0.19
CA ALA A 151 12.69 -0.73 0.27
C ALA A 151 12.91 -2.24 0.03
N ALA A 152 14.17 -2.68 0.00
CA ALA A 152 14.53 -4.05 -0.37
C ALA A 152 14.19 -5.09 0.73
N ASP A 153 13.89 -4.63 1.93
CA ASP A 153 13.52 -5.37 3.14
C ASP A 153 12.04 -5.21 3.52
N ASP A 154 11.25 -4.52 2.70
CA ASP A 154 9.82 -4.34 2.95
C ASP A 154 9.05 -5.66 2.82
N HIS A 155 8.01 -5.80 3.63
CA HIS A 155 6.87 -6.65 3.31
C HIS A 155 5.90 -5.87 2.41
N ILE A 156 5.51 -6.43 1.26
CA ILE A 156 4.67 -5.73 0.29
C ILE A 156 3.45 -6.56 -0.12
N TYR A 157 2.32 -5.87 -0.28
CA TYR A 157 1.16 -6.42 -0.97
C TYR A 157 1.35 -6.28 -2.47
N LEU A 158 1.25 -7.39 -3.20
CA LEU A 158 1.41 -7.41 -4.65
C LEU A 158 0.50 -8.42 -5.34
N GLN A 159 0.38 -8.27 -6.66
CA GLN A 159 -0.08 -9.31 -7.57
C GLN A 159 1.04 -9.61 -8.58
N TYR A 160 1.17 -10.84 -9.05
CA TYR A 160 2.17 -11.17 -10.07
C TYR A 160 1.74 -12.26 -11.05
N SER A 161 2.47 -12.31 -12.16
CA SER A 161 2.56 -13.47 -13.05
C SER A 161 4.01 -13.75 -13.38
N LEU A 162 4.41 -15.00 -13.29
CA LEU A 162 5.77 -15.47 -13.50
C LEU A 162 5.81 -16.41 -14.69
N TYR A 163 6.74 -16.16 -15.62
CA TYR A 163 6.87 -16.88 -16.88
C TYR A 163 8.28 -17.43 -17.03
N GLU A 164 8.41 -18.57 -17.70
CA GLU A 164 9.69 -19.04 -18.21
C GLU A 164 10.08 -18.21 -19.44
N ALA A 165 11.29 -17.65 -19.45
CA ALA A 165 11.65 -16.62 -20.42
C ALA A 165 11.79 -17.14 -21.86
N GLU A 166 12.29 -18.38 -22.04
CA GLU A 166 12.56 -18.96 -23.37
C GLU A 166 11.26 -19.32 -24.10
N THR A 167 10.35 -20.00 -23.42
CA THR A 167 9.08 -20.47 -24.01
C THR A 167 7.94 -19.45 -23.85
N GLY A 168 8.03 -18.55 -22.87
CA GLY A 168 6.92 -17.68 -22.47
C GLY A 168 5.80 -18.41 -21.73
N GLU A 169 6.04 -19.64 -21.27
CA GLU A 169 5.06 -20.43 -20.52
C GLU A 169 4.83 -19.82 -19.13
N LEU A 170 3.57 -19.70 -18.74
CA LEU A 170 3.20 -19.26 -17.39
C LEU A 170 3.55 -20.35 -16.37
N ILE A 171 4.39 -19.99 -15.41
CA ILE A 171 4.81 -20.87 -14.30
C ILE A 171 3.85 -20.72 -13.13
N ASP A 172 3.58 -19.47 -12.74
CA ASP A 172 2.79 -19.15 -11.54
C ASP A 172 2.12 -17.78 -11.65
N THR A 173 1.00 -17.59 -10.96
CA THR A 173 0.25 -16.34 -10.97
C THR A 173 -0.68 -16.21 -9.77
N THR A 174 -0.87 -14.99 -9.30
CA THR A 174 -1.90 -14.66 -8.30
C THR A 174 -3.24 -14.31 -8.93
N TRP A 175 -3.31 -14.14 -10.26
CA TRP A 175 -4.56 -13.85 -10.98
C TRP A 175 -5.34 -15.13 -11.31
N PRO A 176 -6.69 -15.11 -11.30
CA PRO A 176 -7.58 -14.02 -10.89
C PRO A 176 -7.95 -14.12 -9.40
N ALA A 177 -7.09 -14.71 -8.57
CA ALA A 177 -7.31 -14.85 -7.14
C ALA A 177 -7.15 -13.49 -6.44
N SER A 178 -6.43 -13.43 -5.32
CA SER A 178 -6.24 -12.21 -4.55
C SER A 178 -4.77 -11.84 -4.49
N PRO A 179 -4.47 -10.55 -4.22
CA PRO A 179 -3.13 -10.14 -3.81
C PRO A 179 -2.56 -11.04 -2.71
N ILE A 180 -1.24 -11.03 -2.61
CA ILE A 180 -0.51 -11.70 -1.53
C ILE A 180 0.37 -10.70 -0.80
N LEU A 181 0.73 -11.04 0.44
CA LEU A 181 1.82 -10.39 1.17
C LEU A 181 3.12 -11.15 0.86
N LEU A 182 4.13 -10.44 0.38
CA LEU A 182 5.47 -10.99 0.08
C LEU A 182 6.51 -10.32 0.99
N ASP A 183 7.32 -11.12 1.65
CA ASP A 183 8.59 -10.70 2.24
C ASP A 183 9.62 -10.52 1.11
N LEU A 184 10.02 -9.27 0.85
CA LEU A 184 10.95 -8.95 -0.23
C LEU A 184 12.41 -9.31 0.14
N GLU A 185 12.77 -9.38 1.42
CA GLU A 185 14.10 -9.83 1.84
C GLU A 185 14.27 -11.34 1.59
N GLY A 186 13.21 -12.11 1.89
CA GLY A 186 13.19 -13.57 1.77
C GLY A 186 12.98 -14.12 0.36
N THR A 187 12.73 -13.28 -0.66
CA THR A 187 12.39 -13.74 -2.02
C THR A 187 13.63 -14.02 -2.90
N MET A 188 13.41 -14.28 -4.19
CA MET A 188 14.51 -14.39 -5.15
C MET A 188 15.23 -13.05 -5.38
N GLU A 189 16.56 -13.07 -5.43
CA GLU A 189 17.41 -11.87 -5.55
C GLU A 189 16.98 -10.96 -6.71
N GLY A 190 16.53 -11.56 -7.82
CA GLY A 190 16.03 -10.82 -8.98
C GLY A 190 14.73 -10.06 -8.73
N LEU A 191 13.81 -10.61 -7.92
CA LEU A 191 12.60 -9.87 -7.51
C LEU A 191 12.94 -8.82 -6.46
N GLN A 192 13.75 -9.17 -5.46
CA GLN A 192 14.17 -8.21 -4.43
C GLN A 192 14.78 -6.96 -5.08
N THR A 193 15.81 -7.15 -5.90
CA THR A 193 16.50 -6.07 -6.60
C THR A 193 15.61 -5.41 -7.66
N GLY A 194 14.79 -6.20 -8.35
CA GLY A 194 13.96 -5.71 -9.45
C GLY A 194 12.76 -4.88 -9.00
N ILE A 195 12.26 -5.09 -7.79
CA ILE A 195 11.13 -4.37 -7.17
C ILE A 195 11.61 -3.19 -6.33
N ALA A 196 12.75 -3.32 -5.66
CA ALA A 196 13.30 -2.25 -4.82
C ALA A 196 13.37 -0.92 -5.60
N GLU A 197 13.14 0.18 -4.88
CA GLU A 197 13.08 1.54 -5.40
C GLU A 197 11.88 1.86 -6.33
N ALA A 198 11.04 0.88 -6.69
CA ALA A 198 9.82 1.16 -7.42
C ALA A 198 8.75 1.79 -6.49
N PRO A 199 7.99 2.79 -6.96
CA PRO A 199 6.90 3.35 -6.17
C PRO A 199 5.70 2.41 -6.13
N VAL A 200 5.01 2.36 -4.98
CA VAL A 200 3.71 1.70 -4.82
C VAL A 200 2.72 2.21 -5.88
N GLY A 201 1.91 1.29 -6.40
CA GLY A 201 1.02 1.47 -7.55
C GLY A 201 1.67 1.12 -8.89
N SER A 202 2.96 0.79 -8.92
CA SER A 202 3.65 0.47 -10.18
C SER A 202 3.31 -0.92 -10.71
N ARG A 203 3.33 -1.03 -12.04
CA ARG A 203 3.42 -2.30 -12.77
C ARG A 203 4.81 -2.45 -13.36
N LEU A 204 5.51 -3.53 -13.00
CA LEU A 204 6.85 -3.86 -13.45
C LEU A 204 6.83 -5.05 -14.40
N LEU A 205 7.71 -5.05 -15.40
CA LEU A 205 8.19 -6.23 -16.09
C LEU A 205 9.66 -6.43 -15.70
N ILE A 206 9.97 -7.56 -15.08
CA ILE A 206 11.29 -7.88 -14.55
C ILE A 206 11.81 -9.10 -15.28
N GLN A 207 12.95 -8.98 -15.96
CA GLN A 207 13.65 -10.10 -16.58
C GLN A 207 14.74 -10.57 -15.62
N ILE A 208 14.68 -11.84 -15.20
CA ILE A 208 15.48 -12.38 -14.11
C ILE A 208 16.35 -13.51 -14.64
N PRO A 209 17.69 -13.37 -14.66
CA PRO A 209 18.55 -14.45 -15.11
C PRO A 209 18.56 -15.60 -14.10
N ALA A 210 18.79 -16.83 -14.57
CA ALA A 210 18.67 -18.07 -13.78
C ALA A 210 19.36 -18.03 -12.41
N HIS A 211 20.57 -17.45 -12.35
CA HIS A 211 21.35 -17.34 -11.11
C HIS A 211 20.71 -16.44 -10.04
N GLN A 212 19.82 -15.52 -10.43
CA GLN A 212 19.05 -14.65 -9.52
C GLN A 212 17.59 -15.11 -9.36
N ALA A 213 17.16 -16.12 -10.11
CA ALA A 213 15.85 -16.76 -10.02
C ALA A 213 15.80 -17.94 -9.03
N GLN A 214 16.91 -18.22 -8.32
CA GLN A 214 17.07 -19.41 -7.47
C GLN A 214 16.82 -20.75 -8.22
N GLY A 215 17.02 -20.76 -9.55
CA GLY A 215 16.68 -21.89 -10.43
C GLY A 215 17.70 -22.11 -11.56
N THR A 216 17.31 -22.92 -12.56
CA THR A 216 18.13 -23.20 -13.75
C THR A 216 17.74 -22.39 -14.97
N ASP A 217 16.53 -21.83 -14.97
CA ASP A 217 15.92 -21.19 -16.12
C ASP A 217 15.77 -19.69 -15.87
N ASP A 218 15.88 -18.91 -16.94
CA ASP A 218 15.62 -17.48 -16.90
C ASP A 218 14.12 -17.23 -16.79
N LEU A 219 13.73 -16.23 -16.00
CA LEU A 219 12.33 -15.93 -15.71
C LEU A 219 11.96 -14.51 -16.17
N ILE A 220 10.67 -14.30 -16.42
CA ILE A 220 10.07 -12.97 -16.58
C ILE A 220 8.93 -12.85 -15.58
N ALA A 221 8.98 -11.83 -14.73
CA ALA A 221 7.90 -11.51 -13.80
C ALA A 221 7.17 -10.24 -14.27
N ILE A 222 5.84 -10.25 -14.20
CA ILE A 222 5.03 -9.04 -14.23
C ILE A 222 4.47 -8.84 -12.83
N VAL A 223 4.73 -7.69 -12.22
CA VAL A 223 4.42 -7.43 -10.81
C VAL A 223 3.64 -6.12 -10.68
N ASP A 224 2.49 -6.16 -10.04
CA ASP A 224 1.76 -4.98 -9.57
C ASP A 224 2.03 -4.79 -8.08
N ILE A 225 2.66 -3.68 -7.71
CA ILE A 225 2.94 -3.32 -6.31
C ILE A 225 1.76 -2.51 -5.78
N LEU A 226 1.10 -2.99 -4.73
CA LEU A 226 -0.18 -2.44 -4.27
C LEU A 226 -0.06 -1.61 -2.99
N ALA A 227 0.78 -2.06 -2.05
CA ALA A 227 1.08 -1.34 -0.82
C ALA A 227 2.34 -1.91 -0.15
N VAL A 228 2.97 -1.11 0.70
CA VAL A 228 3.90 -1.61 1.72
C VAL A 228 3.07 -1.97 2.94
N HIS A 229 3.37 -3.13 3.54
CA HIS A 229 2.83 -3.53 4.82
C HIS A 229 3.63 -2.84 5.91
N GLU A 230 2.94 -2.16 6.82
CA GLU A 230 3.58 -1.60 8.01
C GLU A 230 3.71 -2.75 9.00
N ASP A 231 4.92 -3.32 9.11
CA ASP A 231 5.25 -4.07 10.31
C ASP A 231 5.15 -3.10 11.49
N GLU A 232 4.51 -3.50 12.58
CA GLU A 232 4.54 -2.70 13.81
C GLU A 232 6.00 -2.64 14.28
N ASP A 233 6.75 -1.64 13.80
CA ASP A 233 8.08 -1.32 14.30
C ASP A 233 7.90 -0.95 15.77
N VAL A 234 8.20 -1.93 16.61
CA VAL A 234 8.44 -1.73 18.03
C VAL A 234 9.72 -0.89 18.11
N ASP A 235 9.57 0.43 18.03
CA ASP A 235 10.59 1.39 18.45
C ASP A 235 10.77 1.30 19.99
N ASP A 236 11.28 0.16 20.47
CA ASP A 236 11.80 -0.01 21.83
C ASP A 236 13.30 0.29 21.82
N ASP A 237 13.68 1.51 21.41
CA ASP A 237 15.05 2.00 21.56
C ASP A 237 15.15 3.53 21.39
N MET A 238 14.63 4.30 22.37
CA MET A 238 15.23 5.60 22.76
C MET A 238 14.85 6.09 24.19
N GLU A 239 14.47 5.22 25.12
CA GLU A 239 14.56 5.52 26.56
C GLU A 239 15.88 4.99 27.14
N SER A 240 16.96 5.74 26.92
CA SER A 240 18.09 5.75 27.86
C SER A 240 18.43 7.19 28.28
N GLU A 241 17.96 7.53 29.48
CA GLU A 241 18.15 8.76 30.24
C GLU A 241 19.65 9.06 30.61
N PRO A 242 19.96 10.00 31.53
CA PRO A 242 20.01 11.47 31.40
C PRO A 242 21.42 12.03 31.75
N THR A 243 21.88 13.17 31.22
CA THR A 243 22.98 13.91 31.91
C THR A 243 22.92 15.44 31.81
N SER A 244 22.82 16.05 32.99
CA SER A 244 23.42 17.32 33.43
C SER A 244 23.23 18.61 32.61
N THR A 245 22.20 19.37 32.99
CA THR A 245 22.21 20.84 32.91
C THR A 245 23.43 21.40 33.63
N SER A 246 24.34 22.02 32.88
CA SER A 246 25.35 22.91 33.44
C SER A 246 24.74 24.31 33.59
N GLU A 247 24.62 24.80 34.83
CA GLU A 247 24.26 26.19 35.12
C GLU A 247 25.26 27.17 34.51
N PRO A 248 24.83 28.32 33.95
CA PRO A 248 25.75 29.38 33.61
C PRO A 248 26.13 30.16 34.87
N THR A 249 27.45 30.38 35.01
CA THR A 249 28.07 31.23 36.03
C THR A 249 27.60 32.68 35.89
N GLU A 250 26.84 33.20 36.88
CA GLU A 250 26.68 34.63 37.06
C GLU A 250 27.65 35.17 38.13
N LEU A 251 28.42 36.16 37.69
CA LEU A 251 29.38 36.94 38.45
C LEU A 251 28.65 37.82 39.48
N SER A 252 29.07 37.77 40.74
CA SER A 252 28.83 38.86 41.69
C SER A 252 30.16 39.32 42.27
N SER A 253 30.51 40.54 41.90
CA SER A 253 31.57 41.36 42.48
C SER A 253 30.92 42.37 43.41
N THR A 254 31.40 42.49 44.66
CA THR A 254 31.52 43.69 45.53
C THR A 254 31.64 43.20 46.98
N GLU A 255 32.82 43.27 47.62
CA GLU A 255 33.39 44.40 48.38
C GLU A 255 32.76 44.64 49.76
N GLY A 256 33.62 44.72 50.80
CA GLY A 256 33.33 45.49 52.02
C GLY A 256 33.69 44.83 53.35
N GLU A 257 34.90 45.14 53.84
CA GLU A 257 35.40 45.24 55.24
C GLU A 257 35.12 44.16 56.29
#